data_AF-A0A381ZMB2-F1
#
_entry.id   AF-A0A381ZMB2-F1
#
_cell.length_a   1.000
_cell.length_b   1.000
_cell.length_c   1.000
_cell.angle_alpha   90.00
_cell.angle_beta   90.00
_cell.angle_gamma   90.00
#
_symmetry.space_group_name_H-M   'P 1'
#
loop_
_entity.id
_entity.type
_entity.pdbx_description
1 polymer ?
#
loop_
_entity_poly.entity_id
_entity_poly.type
_entity_poly.pdbx_seq_one_letter_code
_entity_poly.pdbx_strand_id
1 'polypeptide(L)' 'MPHMLTELFLLATLGTEPDSIRYNGRLGELEVSPPKLVDPGINVDGFLDEQAWSTAAILGGFTQYVPVEGVEP' A
#
# COMPACT_ATOMS: atom_id res chain seq x y z
N MET A 1 27.16 -26.58 -1.42
CA MET A 1 25.70 -26.37 -1.51
C MET A 1 25.14 -25.25 -0.58
N PRO A 2 25.83 -24.13 -0.25
CA PRO A 2 25.21 -23.05 0.54
C PRO A 2 24.47 -22.00 -0.32
N HIS A 3 24.83 -21.83 -1.59
CA HIS A 3 24.28 -20.78 -2.45
C HIS A 3 22.81 -21.00 -2.83
N MET A 4 22.35 -22.25 -2.97
CA MET A 4 20.95 -22.56 -3.26
C MET A 4 19.98 -22.09 -2.17
N LEU A 5 20.42 -22.12 -0.90
CA LEU A 5 19.60 -21.64 0.22
C LEU A 5 19.57 -20.11 0.27
N THR A 6 20.68 -19.45 -0.08
CA THR A 6 20.76 -17.99 -0.21
C THR A 6 19.88 -17.48 -1.35
N GLU A 7 19.89 -18.15 -2.51
CA GLU A 7 19.04 -17.76 -3.64
C GLU A 7 17.56 -18.00 -3.36
N LEU A 8 17.21 -19.09 -2.67
CA LEU A 8 15.84 -19.34 -2.26
C LEU A 8 15.33 -18.30 -1.24
N PHE A 9 16.20 -17.84 -0.34
CA PHE A 9 15.87 -16.77 0.61
C PHE A 9 15.67 -15.43 -0.10
N LEU A 10 16.52 -15.10 -1.07
CA LEU A 10 16.42 -13.85 -1.85
C LEU A 10 15.14 -13.82 -2.71
N LEU A 11 14.70 -14.97 -3.23
CA LEU A 11 13.45 -15.07 -3.97
C LEU A 11 12.22 -14.96 -3.05
N ALA A 12 12.29 -15.46 -1.82
CA ALA A 12 11.20 -15.40 -0.86
C ALA A 12 10.91 -13.97 -0.37
N THR A 13 11.92 -13.09 -0.26
CA THR A 13 11.72 -11.70 0.17
C THR A 13 11.07 -10.81 -0.89
N LEU A 14 11.16 -11.18 -2.18
CA LEU A 14 10.62 -10.37 -3.28
C LEU A 14 9.10 -10.48 -3.43
N GLY A 15 8.49 -11.53 -2.88
CA GLY A 15 7.06 -11.82 -3.03
C GLY A 15 6.23 -11.64 -1.77
N THR A 16 6.81 -11.18 -0.66
CA THR A 16 6.02 -10.91 0.55
C THR A 16 5.22 -9.64 0.30
N GLU A 17 3.88 -9.76 0.26
CA GLU A 17 3.05 -8.57 0.24
C GLU A 17 3.30 -7.79 1.54
N PRO A 18 3.39 -6.45 1.47
CA PRO A 18 3.54 -5.65 2.66
C PRO A 18 2.41 -5.93 3.65
N ASP A 19 2.74 -5.96 4.95
CA ASP A 19 1.77 -6.13 6.04
C ASP A 19 0.96 -4.83 6.22
N SER A 20 0.06 -4.57 5.28
CA SER A 20 -0.81 -3.40 5.23
C SER A 20 -2.23 -3.75 5.68
N ILE A 21 -2.79 -2.97 6.60
CA ILE A 21 -4.22 -3.07 6.97
C ILE A 21 -5.05 -2.49 5.81
N ARG A 22 -6.07 -3.23 5.35
CA ARG A 22 -6.94 -2.80 4.24
C ARG A 22 -8.36 -2.50 4.74
N TYR A 23 -8.90 -1.40 4.24
CA TYR A 23 -10.27 -0.92 4.49
C TYR A 23 -11.02 -0.78 3.16
N ASN A 24 -12.33 -0.98 3.17
CA ASN A 24 -13.21 -0.91 2.03
C ASN A 24 -14.24 0.22 2.14
N GLY A 25 -13.99 1.30 1.40
CA GLY A 25 -14.88 2.47 1.38
C GLY A 25 -16.28 2.19 0.84
N ARG A 26 -16.48 1.19 -0.03
CA ARG A 26 -17.83 0.79 -0.49
C ARG A 26 -18.64 0.10 0.60
N LEU A 27 -17.97 -0.53 1.56
CA LEU A 27 -18.61 -1.15 2.72
C LEU A 27 -18.80 -0.15 3.86
N GLY A 28 -18.38 1.11 3.68
CA GLY A 28 -18.48 2.15 4.70
C GLY A 28 -17.35 2.13 5.73
N GLU A 29 -16.27 1.36 5.50
CA GLU A 29 -15.10 1.30 6.36
C GLU A 29 -14.20 2.55 6.17
N LEU A 30 -14.78 3.73 6.38
CA LEU A 30 -14.14 5.02 6.09
C LEU A 30 -13.29 5.54 7.26
N GLU A 31 -13.47 4.98 8.45
CA GLU A 31 -12.66 5.31 9.62
C GLU A 31 -11.38 4.46 9.62
N VAL A 32 -10.30 5.06 9.13
CA VAL A 32 -9.00 4.42 8.98
C VAL A 32 -8.12 4.79 10.15
N SER A 33 -7.56 3.78 10.82
CA SER A 33 -6.52 3.97 11.84
C SER A 33 -5.14 3.75 11.23
N PRO A 34 -4.39 4.81 10.87
CA PRO A 34 -3.04 4.64 10.35
C PRO A 34 -2.08 4.09 11.42
N PRO A 35 -1.06 3.30 11.04
CA PRO A 35 -0.06 2.83 11.98
C PRO A 35 0.75 4.00 12.54
N LYS A 36 1.08 3.93 13.82
CA LYS A 36 2.01 4.88 14.45
C LYS A 36 3.43 4.44 14.18
N LEU A 37 4.22 5.30 13.54
CA LEU A 37 5.65 5.09 13.29
C LEU A 37 6.50 5.94 14.23
N VAL A 38 7.70 5.48 14.56
CA VAL A 38 8.70 6.20 15.37
C VAL A 38 9.92 6.39 14.50
N ASP A 39 10.33 7.65 14.31
CA ASP A 39 11.49 8.05 13.51
C ASP A 39 11.62 7.33 12.14
N PRO A 40 10.57 7.35 11.29
CA PRO A 40 10.51 6.50 10.11
C PRO A 40 11.45 6.91 8.96
N GLY A 41 12.15 8.05 9.08
CA GLY A 41 13.09 8.52 8.06
C GLY A 41 12.42 8.79 6.70
N ILE A 42 11.24 9.40 6.70
CA ILE A 42 10.47 9.73 5.48
C ILE A 42 10.99 11.02 4.85
N ASN A 43 11.19 11.03 3.52
CA ASN A 43 11.30 12.25 2.74
C ASN A 43 9.92 12.61 2.16
N VAL A 44 9.59 13.89 2.09
CA VAL A 44 8.30 14.37 1.54
C VAL A 44 8.58 15.07 0.22
N ASP A 45 8.87 14.27 -0.81
CA ASP A 45 9.18 14.73 -2.17
C ASP A 45 8.09 14.35 -3.20
N GLY A 46 7.04 13.65 -2.75
CA GLY A 46 5.92 13.20 -3.58
C GLY A 46 6.05 11.77 -4.09
N PHE A 47 7.18 11.10 -3.83
CA PHE A 47 7.32 9.67 -4.01
C PHE A 47 6.94 8.93 -2.72
N LEU A 48 6.47 7.69 -2.86
CA LEU A 48 6.08 6.81 -1.76
C LEU A 48 6.94 5.55 -1.79
N ASP A 49 8.26 5.74 -1.84
CA ASP A 49 9.23 4.67 -2.07
C ASP A 49 10.04 4.32 -0.81
N GLU A 50 9.94 5.10 0.27
CA GLU A 50 10.51 4.72 1.55
C GLU A 50 9.79 3.53 2.17
N GLN A 51 10.57 2.71 2.90
CA GLN A 51 10.07 1.51 3.57
C GLN A 51 8.86 1.77 4.46
N ALA A 52 8.77 2.94 5.09
CA ALA A 52 7.64 3.32 5.94
C ALA A 52 6.29 3.17 5.23
N TRP A 53 6.22 3.54 3.95
CA TRP A 53 4.99 3.49 3.15
C TRP A 53 4.49 2.07 2.88
N SER A 54 5.36 1.06 2.93
CA SER A 54 4.96 -0.34 2.80
C SER A 54 3.98 -0.79 3.88
N THR A 55 4.00 -0.14 5.05
CA THR A 55 3.13 -0.50 6.19
C THR A 55 1.85 0.34 6.25
N ALA A 56 1.65 1.27 5.31
CA ALA A 56 0.53 2.20 5.35
C ALA A 56 -0.82 1.46 5.34
N ALA A 57 -1.79 1.98 6.08
CA ALA A 57 -3.17 1.53 5.97
C ALA A 57 -3.73 1.94 4.60
N ILE A 58 -4.37 1.01 3.90
CA ILE A 58 -4.90 1.21 2.55
C ILE A 58 -6.42 1.30 2.63
N LEU A 59 -6.98 2.47 2.36
CA LEU A 59 -8.41 2.63 2.10
C LEU A 59 -8.68 2.56 0.61
N GLY A 60 -9.32 1.47 0.19
CA GLY A 60 -9.64 1.19 -1.20
C GLY A 60 -11.12 0.91 -1.40
N GLY A 61 -11.41 0.16 -2.46
CA GLY A 61 -12.77 -0.26 -2.79
C GLY A 61 -13.58 0.82 -3.51
N PHE A 62 -13.13 2.07 -3.62
CA PHE A 62 -13.82 3.06 -4.44
C PHE A 62 -13.91 2.64 -5.90
N THR A 63 -15.05 2.93 -6.52
CA THR A 63 -15.18 2.85 -7.97
C THR A 63 -14.68 4.16 -8.57
N GLN A 64 -13.84 4.06 -9.60
CA GLN A 64 -13.58 5.19 -10.48
C GLN A 64 -14.92 5.70 -11.03
N TYR A 65 -15.20 6.99 -10.85
CA TYR A 65 -16.21 7.65 -11.65
C TYR A 65 -15.73 7.61 -13.10
N VAL A 66 -16.45 6.90 -13.96
CA VAL A 66 -16.22 6.99 -15.41
C VAL A 66 -16.86 8.30 -15.84
N PRO A 67 -16.09 9.29 -16.35
CA PRO A 67 -16.68 10.52 -16.83
C PRO A 67 -17.69 10.18 -17.93
N VAL A 68 -18.93 10.64 -17.75
CA VAL A 68 -19.94 10.56 -18.80
C VAL A 68 -19.70 11.76 -19.72
N GLU A 69 -19.24 11.52 -20.94
CA GLU A 69 -19.17 12.56 -21.96
C GLU A 69 -20.58 13.06 -22.32
N GLY A 70 -20.75 14.38 -22.45
CA GLY A 70 -21.97 14.98 -22.99
C GLY A 70 -23.14 15.18 -22.03
N VAL A 71 -22.93 15.14 -20.71
CA VAL A 71 -23.97 15.56 -19.74
C VAL A 71 -24.00 17.09 -19.70
N GLU A 72 -24.95 17.70 -20.40
CA GLU A 72 -25.28 19.11 -20.19
C GLU A 72 -26.08 19.28 -18.88
N PRO A 73 -25.90 20.42 -18.17
CA PRO A 73 -26.50 20.68 -16.86
C PRO A 73 -28.02 20.74 -16.85
#